data_AF-A0A1H3TXQ0-F1
#
_entry.id   AF-A0A1H3TXQ0-F1
#
_cell.length_a   1.000
_cell.length_b   1.000
_cell.length_c   1.000
_cell.angle_alpha   90.00
_cell.angle_beta   90.00
_cell.angle_gamma   90.00
#
_symmetry.space_group_name_H-M   'P 1'
#
loop_
_entity.id
_entity.type
_entity.pdbx_description
1 polymer ?
#
loop_
_entity_poly.entity_id
_entity_poly.type
_entity_poly.pdbx_seq_one_letter_code
_entity_poly.pdbx_strand_id
1 'polypeptide(L)' 'MSTTKGLEGVVATTSSVSSIIDGVLTYHGYDIDDLTNYAIFEEVVYLLWNHRLPTEAELVQFKQELATSSAVP' A
#
# COMPACT_ATOMS: atom_id res chain seq x y z
N MET A 1 26.68 -22.32 -15.73
CA MET A 1 25.70 -21.27 -16.04
C MET A 1 24.49 -21.51 -15.15
N SER A 2 24.43 -20.88 -13.98
CA SER A 2 23.29 -21.03 -13.07
C SER A 2 22.11 -20.27 -13.68
N THR A 3 21.17 -21.00 -14.28
CA THR A 3 19.88 -20.44 -14.66
C THR A 3 19.07 -20.27 -13.37
N THR A 4 18.95 -19.04 -12.89
CA THR A 4 18.05 -18.67 -11.78
C THR A 4 16.61 -18.95 -12.21
N LYS A 5 16.14 -20.18 -11.97
CA LYS A 5 14.75 -20.57 -12.19
C LYS A 5 13.88 -19.75 -11.24
N GLY A 6 12.93 -19.00 -11.78
CA GLY A 6 11.96 -18.25 -10.97
C GLY A 6 12.40 -16.87 -10.48
N LEU A 7 13.44 -16.27 -11.08
CA LEU A 7 13.90 -14.90 -10.76
C LEU A 7 14.37 -14.69 -9.32
N GLU A 8 14.77 -15.76 -8.63
CA GLU A 8 15.34 -15.67 -7.29
C GLU A 8 16.58 -14.75 -7.30
N GLY A 9 16.56 -13.73 -6.44
CA GLY A 9 17.64 -12.74 -6.34
C GLY A 9 17.73 -11.74 -7.51
N VAL A 10 16.79 -11.75 -8.45
CA VAL A 10 16.77 -10.82 -9.60
C VAL A 10 15.91 -9.61 -9.27
N VAL A 11 16.51 -8.41 -9.30
CA VAL A 11 15.78 -7.14 -9.18
C VAL A 11 15.01 -6.88 -10.48
N ALA A 12 13.69 -7.05 -10.44
CA ALA A 12 12.83 -6.79 -11.60
C ALA A 12 12.55 -5.30 -11.80
N THR A 13 12.41 -4.53 -10.71
CA THR A 13 12.16 -3.09 -10.75
C THR A 13 12.48 -2.44 -9.41
N THR A 14 12.63 -1.11 -9.40
CA THR A 14 12.63 -0.27 -8.19
C THR A 14 11.21 0.18 -7.88
N SER A 15 10.78 0.04 -6.62
CA SER A 15 9.45 0.46 -6.15
C SER A 15 9.57 1.28 -4.88
N SER A 16 8.70 2.28 -4.72
CA SER A 16 8.55 3.07 -3.50
C SER A 16 7.32 2.66 -2.67
N VAL A 17 6.56 1.65 -3.12
CA VAL A 17 5.26 1.27 -2.54
C VAL A 17 5.43 0.60 -1.18
N SER A 18 6.26 -0.44 -1.13
CA SER A 18 6.52 -1.19 0.09
C SER A 18 7.99 -1.57 0.21
N SER A 19 8.46 -1.71 1.44
CA SER A 19 9.80 -2.21 1.75
C SER A 19 9.73 -3.18 2.92
N ILE A 20 10.52 -4.25 2.84
CA ILE A 20 10.68 -5.23 3.91
C ILE A 20 12.16 -5.23 4.29
N ILE A 21 12.45 -4.80 5.51
CA ILE A 21 13.82 -4.73 6.05
C ILE A 21 13.79 -5.43 7.41
N ASP A 22 14.67 -6.42 7.60
CA ASP A 22 14.79 -7.17 8.85
C ASP A 22 13.46 -7.73 9.40
N GLY A 23 12.55 -8.10 8.51
CA GLY A 23 11.23 -8.65 8.85
C GLY A 23 10.14 -7.61 9.13
N VAL A 24 10.47 -6.32 9.10
CA VAL A 24 9.52 -5.22 9.24
C VAL A 24 9.02 -4.78 7.88
N LEU A 25 7.69 -4.77 7.69
CA LEU A 25 7.04 -4.26 6.50
C LEU A 25 6.71 -2.77 6.68
N THR A 26 7.03 -1.97 5.67
CA THR A 26 6.67 -0.55 5.61
C THR A 26 5.93 -0.23 4.32
N TYR A 27 4.92 0.64 4.39
CA TYR A 27 4.22 1.19 3.23
C TYR A 27 4.51 2.68 3.12
N HIS A 28 5.14 3.10 2.02
CA HIS A 28 5.56 4.51 1.82
C HIS A 28 6.31 5.13 3.02
N GLY A 29 7.05 4.30 3.78
CA GLY A 29 7.79 4.73 4.97
C GLY A 29 7.01 4.68 6.29
N TYR A 30 5.73 4.31 6.28
CA TYR A 30 4.94 4.05 7.49
C TYR A 30 5.11 2.59 7.92
N ASP A 31 5.34 2.37 9.20
CA ASP A 31 5.41 1.02 9.77
C ASP A 31 4.03 0.35 9.67
N ILE A 32 4.02 -0.94 9.33
CA ILE A 32 2.78 -1.72 9.24
C ILE A 32 2.06 -1.81 10.60
N ASP A 33 2.80 -1.83 11.71
CA ASP A 33 2.24 -1.86 13.05
C ASP A 33 1.51 -0.55 13.35
N ASP A 34 2.06 0.59 12.95
CA ASP A 34 1.39 1.90 13.09
C ASP A 34 0.12 1.97 12.24
N LEU A 35 0.17 1.51 10.98
CA LEU A 35 -1.00 1.49 10.12
C LEU A 35 -2.10 0.57 10.69
N THR A 36 -1.73 -0.55 11.31
CA THR A 36 -2.70 -1.48 11.91
C THR A 36 -3.35 -0.89 13.16
N ASN A 37 -2.62 -0.07 13.93
CA ASN A 37 -3.12 0.52 15.17
C ASN A 37 -3.90 1.82 14.95
N TYR A 38 -3.54 2.61 13.93
CA TYR A 38 -4.03 3.99 13.77
C TYR A 38 -4.77 4.27 12.46
N ALA A 39 -4.63 3.43 11.44
CA ALA A 39 -5.25 3.65 10.13
C ALA A 39 -6.36 2.64 9.86
N ILE A 40 -7.36 3.07 9.09
CA ILE A 40 -8.39 2.17 8.55
C ILE A 40 -8.06 1.75 7.11
N PHE A 41 -8.78 0.74 6.62
CA PHE A 41 -8.57 0.19 5.27
C PHE A 41 -8.54 1.27 4.19
N GLU A 42 -9.50 2.20 4.20
CA GLU A 42 -9.61 3.24 3.18
C GLU A 42 -8.43 4.22 3.23
N GLU A 43 -7.88 4.52 4.41
CA GLU A 43 -6.69 5.36 4.56
C GLU A 43 -5.44 4.66 4.03
N VAL A 44 -5.30 3.35 4.28
CA VAL A 44 -4.18 2.55 3.76
C VAL A 44 -4.26 2.44 2.25
N VAL A 45 -5.44 2.22 1.67
CA VAL A 45 -5.61 2.20 0.21
C VAL A 45 -5.27 3.58 -0.38
N TYR A 46 -5.74 4.65 0.24
CA TYR A 46 -5.41 6.01 -0.18
C TYR A 46 -3.89 6.26 -0.14
N LEU A 47 -3.22 5.81 0.93
CA LEU A 47 -1.77 5.89 1.08
C LEU A 47 -1.03 5.16 -0.05
N LEU A 48 -1.45 3.95 -0.39
CA LEU A 48 -0.82 3.15 -1.44
C LEU A 48 -0.97 3.77 -2.83
N TRP A 49 -2.08 4.48 -3.09
CA TRP A 49 -2.30 5.15 -4.38
C TRP A 49 -1.70 6.55 -4.45
N ASN A 50 -1.73 7.32 -3.37
CA ASN A 50 -1.35 8.74 -3.35
C ASN A 50 0.00 9.01 -2.69
N HIS A 51 0.68 7.98 -2.18
CA HIS A 51 1.97 8.05 -1.49
C HIS A 51 1.95 8.90 -0.20
N ARG A 52 0.77 9.20 0.34
CA ARG A 52 0.55 9.94 1.60
C ARG A 52 -0.78 9.57 2.24
N LEU A 53 -0.91 9.82 3.54
CA LEU A 53 -2.20 9.71 4.22
C LEU A 53 -3.18 10.79 3.73
N PRO A 54 -4.49 10.47 3.65
CA PRO A 54 -5.51 11.43 3.27
C PRO A 54 -5.73 12.47 4.37
N THR A 55 -6.23 13.64 3.97
CA THR A 55 -6.88 14.55 4.91
C THR A 55 -8.31 14.08 5.21
N GLU A 56 -8.94 14.58 6.27
CA GLU A 56 -10.33 14.19 6.62
C GLU A 56 -11.32 14.40 5.46
N ALA A 57 -11.20 15.52 4.73
CA ALA A 57 -12.05 15.81 3.58
C ALA A 57 -11.84 14.82 2.43
N GLU A 58 -10.59 14.48 2.14
CA GLU A 58 -10.24 13.51 1.10
C GLU A 58 -10.69 12.09 1.47
N LEU A 59 -10.58 11.72 2.75
CA LEU A 59 -11.05 10.43 3.23
C LEU A 59 -12.56 10.29 3.08
N VAL A 60 -13.32 11.34 3.40
CA VAL A 60 -14.79 11.34 3.23
C VAL A 60 -15.14 11.20 1.74
N GLN A 61 -14.49 11.97 0.87
CA GLN A 61 -14.71 11.86 -0.57
C GLN A 61 -14.36 10.46 -1.09
N PHE A 62 -13.20 9.94 -0.70
CA PHE A 62 -12.72 8.63 -1.13
C PHE A 62 -13.67 7.49 -0.72
N LYS A 63 -14.19 7.54 0.51
CA LYS A 63 -15.22 6.59 0.99
C LYS A 63 -16.50 6.64 0.15
N GLN A 64 -16.95 7.83 -0.25
CA GLN A 64 -18.13 7.99 -1.10
C GLN A 64 -17.90 7.42 -2.49
N GLU A 65 -16.72 7.65 -3.07
CA GLU A 65 -16.33 7.09 -4.37
C GLU A 65 -16.31 5.56 -4.32
N LEU A 66 -15.66 4.98 -3.32
CA LEU A 66 -15.62 3.53 -3.11
C LEU A 66 -17.02 2.92 -2.95
N ALA A 67 -17.89 3.54 -2.14
CA ALA A 67 -19.26 3.08 -1.93
C ALA A 67 -20.11 3.17 -3.20
N THR A 68 -19.89 4.19 -4.02
CA THR A 68 -20.63 4.35 -5.29
C THR A 68 -20.18 3.31 -6.32
N SER A 69 -18.90 2.93 -6.31
CA SER A 69 -18.33 1.94 -7.22
C SER A 69 -18.38 0.49 -6.71
N SER A 70 -19.00 0.23 -5.56
CA SER A 70 -19.05 -1.12 -4.98
C SER A 70 -20.12 -2.04 -5.59
N ALA A 71 -21.07 -1.48 -6.36
CA ALA A 71 -22.10 -2.26 -7.03
C ALA A 71 -21.51 -3.03 -8.22
N VAL A 72 -21.69 -4.34 -8.23
CA VAL A 72 -21.33 -5.21 -9.36
C VAL A 72 -22.58 -5.52 -10.21
N PRO A 73 -22.45 -5.66 -11.54
CA PRO A 73 -23.57 -5.99 -12.44
C PRO A 73 -24.27 -7.32 -12.14
#